data_AF-A0A821QBR4-F1
#
_entry.id   AF-A0A821QBR4-F1
#
_cell.length_a   1.000
_cell.length_b   1.000
_cell.length_c   1.000
_cell.angle_alpha   90.00
_cell.angle_beta   90.00
_cell.angle_gamma   90.00
#
_symmetry.space_group_name_H-M   'P 1'
#
loop_
_entity.id
_entity.type
_entity.pdbx_description
1 polymer ?
#
loop_
_entity_poly.entity_id
_entity_poly.type
_entity_poly.pdbx_seq_one_letter_code
_entity_poly.pdbx_strand_id
1 'polypeptide(L)'
;FYTLDVNNDKQLNFEEFFQFNLLINQGTNEDKLKLILNLHDRQQNYYTQKEIVNIFTNMFALLNISKLVNDLSQSINTILTNANMNNKKSKICWNTFCIYVLNHSLSLELIFSNHLINESFEEKLITPC
;
A
#
# COMPACT_ATOMS: atom_id res chain seq x y z
N PHE A 1 9.48 -8.44 13.07
CA PHE A 1 9.73 -8.65 14.52
C PHE A 1 9.09 -7.52 15.32
N TYR A 2 9.57 -6.27 15.24
CA TYR A 2 9.02 -5.14 16.02
C TYR A 2 7.53 -4.82 15.83
N THR A 3 6.97 -5.05 14.64
CA THR A 3 5.52 -4.84 14.40
C THR A 3 4.66 -5.99 14.93
N LEU A 4 5.30 -7.12 15.24
CA LEU A 4 4.63 -8.32 15.77
C LEU A 4 4.74 -8.37 17.30
N ASP A 5 5.78 -7.73 17.84
CA ASP A 5 6.02 -7.47 19.26
C ASP A 5 5.11 -6.32 19.72
N VAL A 6 3.84 -6.65 20.03
CA VAL A 6 2.79 -5.69 20.39
C VAL A 6 3.05 -5.12 21.78
N ASN A 7 3.57 -5.94 22.69
CA ASN A 7 3.86 -5.54 24.06
C ASN A 7 5.24 -4.87 24.21
N ASN A 8 6.04 -4.79 23.14
CA ASN A 8 7.40 -4.24 23.09
C ASN A 8 8.39 -4.93 24.06
N ASP A 9 8.19 -6.22 24.36
CA ASP A 9 9.06 -7.01 25.23
C ASP A 9 10.31 -7.57 24.51
N LYS A 10 10.44 -7.28 23.20
CA LYS A 10 11.50 -7.76 22.30
C LYS A 10 11.50 -9.28 22.13
N GLN A 11 10.40 -9.93 22.46
CA GLN A 11 10.13 -11.33 22.21
C GLN A 11 8.89 -11.43 21.31
N LEU A 12 8.59 -12.65 20.88
CA LEU A 12 7.41 -12.92 20.08
C LEU A 12 6.73 -14.08 20.78
N ASN A 13 5.74 -13.76 21.61
CA ASN A 13 5.02 -14.78 22.36
C ASN A 13 4.07 -15.56 21.42
N PHE A 14 3.54 -16.68 21.91
CA PHE A 14 2.69 -17.54 21.09
C PHE A 14 1.44 -16.80 20.57
N GLU A 15 0.86 -15.91 21.36
CA GLU A 15 -0.32 -15.14 20.96
C GLU A 15 0.01 -14.16 19.83
N GLU A 16 1.09 -13.40 19.95
CA GLU A 16 1.59 -12.50 18.89
C GLU A 16 1.91 -13.25 17.60
N PHE A 17 2.57 -14.40 17.72
CA PHE A 17 2.86 -15.28 16.59
C PHE A 17 1.57 -15.82 15.96
N PHE A 18 0.60 -16.24 16.77
CA PHE A 18 -0.66 -16.79 16.31
C PHE A 18 -1.51 -15.73 15.61
N GLN A 19 -1.63 -14.53 16.19
CA GLN A 19 -2.33 -13.40 15.58
C GLN A 19 -1.71 -13.00 14.25
N PHE A 20 -0.37 -12.97 14.16
CA PHE A 20 0.30 -12.77 12.89
C PHE A 20 -0.05 -13.86 11.88
N ASN A 21 0.00 -15.14 12.27
CA ASN A 21 -0.36 -16.24 11.37
C ASN A 21 -1.82 -16.16 10.90
N LEU A 22 -2.76 -15.78 11.76
CA LEU A 22 -4.16 -15.55 11.37
C LEU A 22 -4.24 -14.43 10.33
N LEU A 23 -3.57 -13.30 10.57
CA LEU A 23 -3.57 -12.16 9.65
C LEU A 23 -2.97 -12.52 8.27
N ILE A 24 -1.88 -13.29 8.24
CA ILE A 24 -1.21 -13.69 7.00
C ILE A 24 -2.05 -14.71 6.21
N ASN A 25 -2.64 -15.69 6.88
CA ASN A 25 -3.34 -16.79 6.22
C ASN A 25 -4.84 -16.54 5.98
N GLN A 26 -5.49 -15.78 6.86
CA GLN A 26 -6.94 -15.60 6.89
C GLN A 26 -7.36 -14.11 6.82
N GLY A 27 -6.45 -13.17 7.05
CA GLY A 27 -6.72 -11.75 6.95
C GLY A 27 -7.04 -11.32 5.51
N THR A 28 -7.82 -10.25 5.38
CA THR A 28 -8.13 -9.66 4.08
C THR A 28 -6.88 -9.04 3.46
N ASN A 29 -6.90 -8.81 2.14
CA ASN A 29 -5.81 -8.09 1.49
C ASN A 29 -5.59 -6.71 2.11
N GLU A 30 -6.67 -6.02 2.51
CA GLU A 30 -6.61 -4.74 3.20
C GLU A 30 -5.88 -4.84 4.54
N ASP A 31 -6.19 -5.85 5.36
CA ASP A 31 -5.52 -6.06 6.65
C ASP A 31 -4.02 -6.32 6.45
N LYS A 32 -3.67 -7.12 5.43
CA LYS A 32 -2.30 -7.39 5.03
C LYS A 32 -1.56 -6.14 4.55
N LEU A 33 -2.24 -5.24 3.83
CA LEU A 33 -1.65 -3.96 3.41
C LEU A 33 -1.45 -3.00 4.58
N LYS A 34 -2.42 -2.89 5.49
CA LYS A 34 -2.26 -2.11 6.72
C LYS A 34 -1.04 -2.60 7.51
N LEU A 35 -0.85 -3.92 7.59
CA LEU A 35 0.36 -4.50 8.16
C LEU A 35 1.64 -4.06 7.42
N ILE A 36 1.68 -4.10 6.09
CA ILE A 36 2.83 -3.62 5.29
C ILE A 36 3.18 -2.16 5.62
N LEU A 37 2.15 -1.30 5.65
CA LEU A 37 2.33 0.13 5.89
C LEU A 37 2.83 0.38 7.32
N ASN A 38 2.35 -0.39 8.30
CA ASN A 38 2.76 -0.32 9.71
C ASN A 38 4.10 -1.02 10.01
N LEU A 39 4.59 -1.88 9.12
CA LEU A 39 5.84 -2.63 9.32
C LEU A 39 7.11 -1.76 9.32
N HIS A 40 7.01 -0.54 8.77
CA HIS A 40 8.16 0.29 8.41
C HIS A 40 8.19 1.66 9.12
N ASP A 41 7.52 1.79 10.26
CA ASP A 41 7.31 3.07 10.97
C ASP A 41 8.55 3.57 11.77
N ARG A 42 9.59 2.75 11.98
CA ARG A 42 10.64 3.08 12.98
C ARG A 42 11.83 3.90 12.47
N GLN A 43 11.90 4.26 11.19
CA GLN A 43 12.97 5.11 10.65
C GLN A 43 12.40 6.13 9.66
N GLN A 44 12.95 7.35 9.64
CA GLN A 44 12.71 8.33 8.57
C GLN A 44 13.37 7.84 7.29
N ASN A 45 12.83 6.76 6.74
CA ASN A 45 13.31 6.18 5.51
C ASN A 45 12.75 6.97 4.34
N TYR A 46 13.64 7.32 3.43
CA TYR A 46 13.32 8.09 2.24
C TYR A 46 13.53 7.19 1.03
N TYR A 47 12.47 6.96 0.27
CA TYR A 47 12.47 6.05 -0.87
C TYR A 47 12.13 6.80 -2.15
N THR A 48 12.79 6.42 -3.25
CA THR A 48 12.33 6.75 -4.59
C THR A 48 11.02 6.02 -4.89
N GLN A 49 10.24 6.53 -5.85
CA GLN A 49 9.03 5.85 -6.33
C GLN A 49 9.30 4.39 -6.74
N LYS A 50 10.44 4.14 -7.39
CA LYS A 50 10.84 2.79 -7.80
C LYS A 50 11.07 1.87 -6.61
N GLU A 51 11.69 2.37 -5.54
CA GLU A 51 11.89 1.60 -4.31
C GLU A 51 10.56 1.30 -3.61
N ILE A 52 9.62 2.25 -3.58
CA ILE A 52 8.26 2.04 -3.05
C ILE A 52 7.54 0.92 -3.83
N VAL A 53 7.58 0.96 -5.17
CA VAL A 53 7.00 -0.09 -6.01
C VAL A 53 7.63 -1.45 -5.72
N ASN A 54 8.96 -1.51 -5.57
CA ASN A 54 9.66 -2.76 -5.21
C ASN A 54 9.24 -3.29 -3.84
N ILE A 55 9.08 -2.42 -2.82
CA ILE A 55 8.60 -2.81 -1.49
C ILE A 55 7.24 -3.49 -1.61
N PHE A 56 6.28 -2.83 -2.25
CA PHE A 56 4.94 -3.40 -2.44
C PHE A 56 4.96 -4.70 -3.24
N THR A 57 5.77 -4.78 -4.30
CA THR A 57 5.89 -5.99 -5.12
C THR A 57 6.39 -7.18 -4.30
N ASN A 58 7.44 -6.98 -3.50
CA ASN A 58 8.00 -8.02 -2.65
C ASN A 58 7.02 -8.44 -1.55
N MET A 59 6.34 -7.47 -0.93
CA MET A 59 5.38 -7.75 0.13
C MET A 59 4.13 -8.44 -0.39
N PHE A 60 3.64 -8.09 -1.58
CA PHE A 60 2.51 -8.77 -2.21
C PHE A 60 2.85 -10.21 -2.56
N ALA A 61 4.04 -10.48 -3.09
CA ALA A 61 4.52 -11.84 -3.33
C ALA A 61 4.61 -12.64 -2.01
N LEU A 62 5.15 -12.03 -0.94
CA LEU A 62 5.30 -12.68 0.36
C LEU A 62 3.96 -12.98 1.04
N LEU A 63 2.96 -12.10 0.87
CA LEU A 63 1.63 -12.22 1.48
C LEU A 63 0.61 -12.95 0.60
N ASN A 64 1.08 -13.47 -0.55
CA ASN A 64 0.27 -14.11 -1.58
C ASN A 64 -0.93 -13.25 -2.02
N ILE A 65 -0.71 -11.94 -2.14
CA ILE A 65 -1.71 -10.99 -2.65
C ILE A 65 -1.65 -11.05 -4.18
N SER A 66 -2.70 -11.59 -4.79
CA SER A 66 -2.82 -11.71 -6.24
C SER A 66 -3.05 -10.33 -6.87
N LYS A 67 -1.98 -9.60 -7.23
CA LYS A 67 -2.09 -8.40 -8.07
C LYS A 67 -1.12 -8.47 -9.25
N LEU A 68 -1.57 -7.98 -10.41
CA LEU A 68 -0.68 -7.69 -11.53
C LEU A 68 0.23 -6.51 -11.16
N VAL A 69 1.52 -6.80 -10.99
CA VAL A 69 2.59 -5.85 -10.66
C VAL A 69 2.66 -4.65 -11.63
N ASN A 70 2.15 -4.82 -12.85
CA ASN A 70 2.23 -3.83 -13.92
C ASN A 70 1.43 -2.55 -13.64
N ASP A 71 0.34 -2.61 -12.87
CA ASP A 71 -0.50 -1.43 -12.53
C ASP A 71 -0.02 -0.67 -11.29
N LEU A 72 0.89 -1.27 -10.52
CA LEU A 72 1.33 -0.73 -9.25
C LEU A 72 2.12 0.58 -9.41
N SER A 73 2.98 0.66 -10.43
CA SER A 73 3.75 1.89 -10.71
C SER A 73 2.86 3.09 -10.98
N GLN A 74 1.80 2.90 -11.78
CA GLN A 74 0.81 3.94 -12.08
C GLN A 74 0.01 4.29 -10.84
N SER A 75 -0.46 3.29 -10.09
CA SER A 75 -1.21 3.49 -8.84
C SER A 75 -0.41 4.34 -7.85
N ILE A 76 0.87 4.00 -7.63
CA ILE A 76 1.76 4.76 -6.76
C ILE A 76 2.00 6.17 -7.31
N ASN A 77 2.20 6.36 -8.61
CA ASN A 77 2.34 7.69 -9.20
C ASN A 77 1.10 8.57 -8.96
N THR A 78 -0.09 8.00 -9.13
CA THR A 78 -1.37 8.70 -8.88
C THR A 78 -1.47 9.11 -7.42
N ILE A 79 -1.17 8.21 -6.48
CA ILE A 79 -1.16 8.51 -5.04
C ILE A 79 -0.18 9.65 -4.72
N LEU A 80 1.05 9.58 -5.22
CA LEU A 80 2.06 10.61 -5.00
C LEU A 80 1.66 11.96 -5.59
N THR A 81 0.99 11.96 -6.73
CA THR A 81 0.50 13.18 -7.37
C THR A 81 -0.62 13.80 -6.55
N ASN A 82 -1.60 12.99 -6.11
CA ASN A 82 -2.70 13.45 -5.26
C ASN A 82 -2.22 13.97 -3.90
N ALA A 83 -1.15 13.37 -3.36
CA ALA A 83 -0.54 13.78 -2.11
C ALA A 83 0.41 15.00 -2.24
N ASN A 84 0.61 15.54 -3.45
CA ASN A 84 1.63 16.56 -3.75
C ASN A 84 3.06 16.13 -3.35
N MET A 85 3.35 14.83 -3.38
CA MET A 85 4.67 14.24 -3.09
C MET A 85 5.47 13.94 -4.37
N ASN A 86 4.91 14.23 -5.54
CA ASN A 86 5.56 13.96 -6.82
C ASN A 86 6.57 15.05 -7.17
N ASN A 87 7.82 14.85 -6.77
CA ASN A 87 8.95 15.56 -7.32
C ASN A 87 9.92 14.52 -7.89
N LYS A 88 10.09 14.53 -9.22
CA LYS A 88 10.75 13.45 -10.02
C LYS A 88 12.16 13.05 -9.55
N LYS A 89 12.79 13.85 -8.69
CA LYS A 89 14.12 13.61 -8.12
C LYS A 89 14.15 13.52 -6.59
N SER A 90 13.02 13.76 -5.92
CA SER A 90 12.99 13.71 -4.45
C SER A 90 12.70 12.30 -3.96
N LYS A 91 13.38 11.92 -2.90
CA LYS A 91 12.96 10.77 -2.11
C LYS A 91 11.73 11.14 -1.29
N ILE A 92 10.81 10.19 -1.15
CA ILE A 92 9.54 10.31 -0.43
C ILE A 92 9.76 9.75 0.98
N CYS A 93 9.37 10.52 1.99
CA CYS A 93 9.36 10.02 3.37
C CYS A 93 8.32 8.90 3.48
N TRP A 94 8.77 7.70 3.85
CA TRP A 94 7.91 6.52 3.95
C TRP A 94 6.75 6.73 4.92
N ASN A 95 7.03 7.28 6.11
CA ASN A 95 5.99 7.52 7.09
C ASN A 95 4.91 8.48 6.56
N THR A 96 5.31 9.57 5.90
CA THR A 96 4.38 10.51 5.28
C THR A 96 3.53 9.83 4.21
N PHE A 97 4.13 8.98 3.38
CA PHE A 97 3.40 8.17 2.39
C PHE A 97 2.39 7.21 3.06
N CYS A 98 2.81 6.48 4.10
CA CYS A 98 1.94 5.56 4.83
C CYS A 98 0.76 6.27 5.50
N ILE A 99 1.02 7.37 6.21
CA ILE A 99 -0.03 8.19 6.83
C ILE A 99 -1.02 8.67 5.78
N TYR A 100 -0.55 9.12 4.61
CA TYR A 100 -1.43 9.53 3.53
C TYR A 100 -2.30 8.37 3.02
N VAL A 101 -1.69 7.23 2.70
CA VAL A 101 -2.42 6.06 2.20
C VAL A 101 -3.44 5.56 3.22
N LEU A 102 -3.07 5.43 4.49
CA LEU A 102 -3.96 4.92 5.55
C LEU A 102 -5.14 5.86 5.83
N ASN A 103 -4.99 7.17 5.64
CA ASN A 103 -6.05 8.15 5.88
C ASN A 103 -6.93 8.44 4.65
N HIS A 104 -6.59 7.89 3.47
CA HIS A 104 -7.33 8.10 2.24
C HIS A 104 -7.77 6.76 1.62
N SER A 105 -9.03 6.37 1.84
CA SER A 105 -9.62 5.11 1.35
C SER A 105 -9.40 4.88 -0.15
N LEU A 106 -9.55 5.92 -0.97
CA LEU A 106 -9.30 5.85 -2.42
C LEU A 106 -7.84 5.48 -2.76
N SER A 107 -6.88 5.85 -1.92
CA SER A 107 -5.47 5.48 -2.12
C SER A 107 -5.23 4.01 -1.81
N LEU A 108 -5.89 3.47 -0.77
CA LEU A 108 -5.89 2.04 -0.47
C LEU A 108 -6.54 1.26 -1.62
N GLU A 109 -7.69 1.72 -2.11
CA GLU A 109 -8.36 1.10 -3.25
C GLU A 109 -7.46 1.08 -4.48
N LEU A 110 -6.81 2.20 -4.85
CA LEU A 110 -5.86 2.25 -5.97
C LEU A 110 -4.73 1.22 -5.85
N ILE A 111 -4.22 0.99 -4.64
CA ILE A 111 -3.20 -0.05 -4.39
C ILE A 111 -3.73 -1.45 -4.68
N PHE A 112 -5.04 -1.69 -4.61
CA PHE A 112 -5.66 -2.99 -4.91
C PHE A 112 -6.38 -3.08 -6.25
N SER A 113 -6.84 -1.96 -6.83
CA SER A 113 -7.59 -1.95 -8.07
C SER A 113 -6.75 -2.53 -9.19
N ASN A 114 -7.24 -3.59 -9.83
CA ASN A 114 -6.83 -3.96 -11.17
C ASN A 114 -7.48 -2.92 -12.08
N HIS A 115 -6.67 -2.08 -12.72
CA HIS A 115 -7.26 -1.11 -13.62
C HIS A 115 -7.65 -1.85 -14.89
N LEU A 116 -8.87 -2.37 -14.95
CA LEU A 116 -9.59 -2.42 -16.21
C LEU A 116 -9.90 -0.97 -16.59
N ILE A 117 -8.91 -0.24 -17.11
CA ILE A 117 -9.21 0.94 -17.94
C ILE A 117 -9.73 0.40 -19.26
N ASN A 118 -11.00 0.00 -19.28
CA ASN A 118 -11.78 0.00 -20.51
C ASN A 118 -12.73 1.20 -20.43
N GLU A 119 -12.44 2.19 -21.28
CA GLU A 119 -13.37 3.10 -21.95
C GLU A 119 -14.84 3.00 -21.48
N SER A 120 -15.31 3.92 -20.62
CA SER A 120 -16.75 4.18 -20.45
C SER A 120 -17.07 5.47 -19.69
N PHE A 121 -16.27 6.54 -19.89
CA PHE A 121 -16.60 7.87 -19.34
C PHE A 121 -16.90 8.95 -20.40
N GLU A 122 -17.12 8.59 -21.67
CA GLU A 122 -17.49 9.56 -22.72
C GLU A 122 -18.94 9.55 -23.23
N GLU A 123 -19.86 8.71 -22.72
CA GLU A 123 -21.27 8.77 -23.16
C GLU A 123 -22.23 9.24 -22.05
N LYS A 124 -22.05 10.45 -21.50
CA LYS A 124 -23.14 11.19 -20.83
C LYS A 124 -23.06 12.71 -20.96
N LEU A 125 -22.58 13.22 -22.08
CA LEU A 125 -22.81 14.62 -22.45
C LEU A 125 -23.03 14.69 -23.97
N ILE A 126 -24.29 14.67 -24.39
CA ILE A 126 -24.91 15.40 -25.51
C ILE A 126 -26.29 14.75 -25.74
N THR A 127 -27.33 15.34 -25.14
CA THR A 127 -28.66 15.38 -25.74
C THR A 127 -29.11 16.83 -25.67
N PRO A 128 -29.13 17.58 -26.78
CA PRO A 128 -29.93 18.79 -26.86
C PRO A 128 -31.37 18.40 -27.21
N CYS A 129 -32.31 19.15 -26.63
CA CYS A 129 -33.74 19.12 -26.91
C CYS A 129 -34.09 19.19 -28.39
#